data_AF-A0A3S0V321-F1
#
_entry.id   AF-A0A3S0V321-F1
#
_cell.length_a   1.000
_cell.length_b   1.000
_cell.length_c   1.000
_cell.angle_alpha   90.00
_cell.angle_beta   90.00
_cell.angle_gamma   90.00
#
_symmetry.space_group_name_H-M   'P 1'
#
loop_
_entity.id
_entity.type
_entity.pdbx_description
1 polymer ?
#
loop_
_entity_poly.entity_id
_entity_poly.type
_entity_poly.pdbx_seq_one_letter_code
_entity_poly.pdbx_strand_id
1 'polypeptide(L)'
;MVLSILGRTVVLVLSLAAFLFGWGAGPSVAGTGIGAGERRVALVLGNSAYQHAPRLPNPVNDARAIAESLRSAGFELVGGGAQLDLDKAETERAIRSFGNKLAGSDVGLFYYAGHGLQMRGTNYLLPTSANLTKEADVRYELIDVEMVLDEMALAESRLNIVILDACRNNPFGGRGFRAVSPGLAQMQAPAGTIIAYATQPGAVAADGNGDNSPYTEALSKALLVPGETVFDIFNDVGIAVKRNTGGVQQPWVAASPIEGRFYFLGPTTVVAQAPVPAPVGADKEALFWDSIKTSTNRGLFEAYLKQFPQGTFAAIAEAKVAELGKDAAAPAPASDPPATALARLSAPVAPAPAPTGRPVDPSAIPYLGAKARAALANYPSLPSPKALAISQKGGYAYASNKSNPRTEEDVKRNALQYCQHMAEAPCTLYAVGDSVVADADKGFKPMPVEIAGSGRFDPARVPFVTERTREVAMVNYQRNNGQKAVALTLLGRWATVWDKASDEDARDAVMEKCTQGGKDECLLYAVNDEIVFDEER
;
A
#
# COMPACT_ATOMS: atom_id res chain seq x y z
N MET A 1 31.56 11.86 91.90
CA MET A 1 31.89 10.45 91.61
C MET A 1 32.38 10.42 90.16
N VAL A 2 33.68 10.67 89.93
CA VAL A 2 34.72 9.69 89.51
C VAL A 2 34.49 9.27 88.05
N LEU A 3 35.37 9.37 87.05
CA LEU A 3 36.77 9.79 86.78
C LEU A 3 36.81 9.85 85.21
N SER A 4 37.36 10.86 84.52
CA SER A 4 38.74 10.86 83.96
C SER A 4 38.98 9.87 82.80
N ILE A 5 39.72 10.11 81.70
CA ILE A 5 40.77 11.09 81.36
C ILE A 5 41.12 10.90 79.85
N LEU A 6 41.48 12.02 79.18
CA LEU A 6 42.41 12.29 78.05
C LEU A 6 42.82 11.17 77.06
N GLY A 7 43.13 11.41 75.77
CA GLY A 7 43.37 12.64 75.02
C GLY A 7 44.60 12.52 74.08
N ARG A 8 44.49 13.13 72.89
CA ARG A 8 45.53 13.85 72.10
C ARG A 8 46.64 13.14 71.28
N THR A 9 46.50 13.25 69.95
CA THR A 9 47.42 13.85 68.91
C THR A 9 48.95 13.62 68.96
N VAL A 10 49.58 13.26 67.81
CA VAL A 10 50.48 14.09 66.94
C VAL A 10 51.26 13.21 65.91
N VAL A 11 51.54 13.83 64.76
CA VAL A 11 52.21 13.46 63.49
C VAL A 11 53.72 13.16 63.58
N LEU A 12 54.27 12.22 62.78
CA LEU A 12 55.46 12.41 61.91
C LEU A 12 55.75 11.24 60.93
N VAL A 13 56.44 11.58 59.84
CA VAL A 13 56.70 10.86 58.57
C VAL A 13 58.14 10.30 58.53
N LEU A 14 58.39 9.17 57.85
CA LEU A 14 59.44 8.92 56.80
C LEU A 14 59.74 7.41 56.54
N SER A 15 59.59 7.02 55.26
CA SER A 15 60.42 6.13 54.38
C SER A 15 60.89 4.73 54.84
N LEU A 16 60.89 3.65 54.05
CA LEU A 16 61.39 3.46 52.68
C LEU A 16 61.08 2.03 52.15
N ALA A 17 60.82 1.93 50.84
CA ALA A 17 61.13 0.83 49.89
C ALA A 17 60.46 -0.57 49.90
N ALA A 18 59.70 -0.80 48.81
CA ALA A 18 59.75 -1.94 47.86
C ALA A 18 59.25 -3.34 48.30
N PHE A 19 58.18 -3.83 47.66
CA PHE A 19 58.27 -4.81 46.55
C PHE A 19 56.86 -5.13 45.98
N LEU A 20 56.67 -4.71 44.72
CA LEU A 20 55.93 -5.34 43.62
C LEU A 20 54.91 -6.45 43.96
N PHE A 21 53.62 -6.12 43.91
CA PHE A 21 52.59 -6.90 43.21
C PHE A 21 51.45 -5.95 42.85
N GLY A 22 51.50 -5.44 41.62
CA GLY A 22 50.44 -4.60 41.06
C GLY A 22 49.20 -5.44 40.79
N TRP A 23 48.20 -5.35 41.66
CA TRP A 23 46.82 -5.56 41.24
C TRP A 23 46.45 -4.35 40.39
N GLY A 24 46.54 -4.51 39.08
CA GLY A 24 45.97 -3.56 38.13
C GLY A 24 44.48 -3.46 38.41
N ALA A 25 44.06 -2.30 38.90
CA ALA A 25 42.72 -1.80 38.69
C ALA A 25 42.49 -1.83 37.16
N GLY A 26 41.82 -2.88 36.70
CA GLY A 26 41.25 -2.88 35.36
C GLY A 26 40.33 -1.67 35.24
N PRO A 27 40.22 -1.05 34.06
CA PRO A 27 39.21 -0.02 33.88
C PRO A 27 37.89 -0.67 34.28
N SER A 28 37.27 -0.14 35.33
CA SER A 28 35.84 -0.31 35.53
C SER A 28 35.23 0.17 34.23
N VAL A 29 34.88 -0.78 33.36
CA VAL A 29 33.93 -0.56 32.31
C VAL A 29 32.68 -0.18 33.09
N ALA A 30 32.52 1.12 33.30
CA ALA A 30 31.22 1.69 33.54
C ALA A 30 30.39 1.08 32.44
N GLY A 31 29.56 0.11 32.80
CA GLY A 31 28.48 -0.32 31.95
C GLY A 31 27.73 0.95 31.66
N THR A 32 28.02 1.56 30.50
CA THR A 32 27.12 2.48 29.85
C THR A 32 25.80 1.76 29.90
N GLY A 33 24.89 2.30 30.71
CA GLY A 33 23.56 1.74 30.86
C GLY A 33 23.07 1.38 29.47
N ILE A 34 22.56 0.16 29.34
CA ILE A 34 21.67 -0.16 28.23
C ILE A 34 20.66 0.98 28.25
N GLY A 35 20.73 1.89 27.27
CA GLY A 35 19.71 2.92 27.11
C GLY A 35 18.39 2.17 27.14
N ALA A 36 17.47 2.60 28.01
CA ALA A 36 16.16 1.97 28.13
C ALA A 36 15.63 1.73 26.71
N GLY A 37 15.47 0.45 26.34
CA GLY A 37 14.99 0.10 25.01
C GLY A 37 13.66 0.81 24.78
N GLU A 38 13.45 1.26 23.53
CA GLU A 38 12.20 1.88 23.11
C GLU A 38 11.00 1.07 23.61
N ARG A 39 10.17 1.67 24.46
CA ARG A 39 9.05 0.97 25.08
C ARG A 39 7.87 0.94 24.10
N ARG A 40 7.55 -0.26 23.65
CA ARG A 40 6.52 -0.53 22.64
C ARG A 40 5.36 -1.27 23.27
N VAL A 41 4.13 -0.75 23.14
CA VAL A 41 2.92 -1.35 23.71
C VAL A 41 1.90 -1.59 22.61
N ALA A 42 1.27 -2.76 22.59
CA ALA A 42 0.22 -3.07 21.63
C ALA A 42 -1.04 -3.69 22.24
N LEU A 43 -2.21 -3.31 21.72
CA LEU A 43 -3.48 -4.00 21.92
C LEU A 43 -3.91 -4.63 20.60
N VAL A 44 -4.17 -5.93 20.62
CA VAL A 44 -4.52 -6.74 19.43
C VAL A 44 -5.86 -7.43 19.69
N LEU A 45 -6.88 -7.06 18.92
CA LEU A 45 -8.25 -7.56 19.04
C LEU A 45 -8.66 -8.37 17.80
N GLY A 46 -9.36 -9.48 18.00
CA GLY A 46 -9.91 -10.31 16.91
C GLY A 46 -11.28 -10.88 17.26
N ASN A 47 -12.32 -10.47 16.53
CA ASN A 47 -13.70 -10.89 16.78
C ASN A 47 -14.28 -11.68 15.60
N SER A 48 -14.65 -12.93 15.86
CA SER A 48 -15.18 -13.90 14.91
C SER A 48 -16.59 -14.41 15.30
N ALA A 49 -16.83 -14.60 16.61
CA ALA A 49 -17.98 -15.29 17.17
C ALA A 49 -19.16 -14.36 17.51
N TYR A 50 -19.62 -13.59 16.53
CA TYR A 50 -20.76 -12.67 16.69
C TYR A 50 -22.07 -13.41 17.04
N GLN A 51 -22.81 -12.87 18.02
CA GLN A 51 -24.08 -13.42 18.48
C GLN A 51 -25.26 -13.01 17.58
N HIS A 52 -25.23 -11.77 17.07
CA HIS A 52 -26.34 -11.19 16.29
C HIS A 52 -25.93 -10.66 14.91
N ALA A 53 -24.70 -10.94 14.48
CA ALA A 53 -24.16 -10.65 13.15
C ALA A 53 -23.54 -11.92 12.53
N PRO A 54 -23.32 -11.98 11.21
CA PRO A 54 -22.64 -13.09 10.56
C PRO A 54 -21.27 -13.34 11.19
N ARG A 55 -20.93 -14.62 11.41
CA ARG A 55 -19.61 -15.00 11.91
C ARG A 55 -18.55 -14.78 10.83
N LEU A 56 -17.34 -14.41 11.26
CA LEU A 56 -16.16 -14.27 10.41
C LEU A 56 -15.15 -15.36 10.74
N PRO A 57 -14.73 -16.21 9.78
CA PRO A 57 -13.77 -17.28 10.01
C PRO A 57 -12.40 -16.83 10.54
N ASN A 58 -11.82 -15.77 9.98
CA ASN A 58 -10.40 -15.48 10.15
C ASN A 58 -9.96 -14.48 11.24
N PRO A 59 -10.78 -13.55 11.76
CA PRO A 59 -10.31 -12.52 12.70
C PRO A 59 -9.57 -13.02 13.94
N VAL A 60 -9.98 -14.17 14.48
CA VAL A 60 -9.28 -14.80 15.62
C VAL A 60 -7.89 -15.31 15.21
N ASN A 61 -7.73 -15.87 14.03
CA ASN A 61 -6.42 -16.30 13.51
C ASN A 61 -5.56 -15.08 13.18
N ASP A 62 -6.16 -14.07 12.56
CA ASP A 62 -5.51 -12.83 12.18
C ASP A 62 -4.89 -12.13 13.41
N ALA A 63 -5.68 -11.95 14.47
CA ALA A 63 -5.22 -11.35 15.72
C ALA A 63 -4.09 -12.17 16.37
N ARG A 64 -4.13 -13.50 16.30
CA ARG A 64 -3.05 -14.36 16.82
C ARG A 64 -1.76 -14.20 16.01
N ALA A 65 -1.85 -14.18 14.68
CA ALA A 65 -0.69 -14.01 13.81
C ALA A 65 -0.01 -12.66 14.05
N ILE A 66 -0.80 -11.59 14.14
CA ILE A 66 -0.28 -10.24 14.41
C ILE A 66 0.30 -10.12 15.83
N ALA A 67 -0.36 -10.67 16.85
CA ALA A 67 0.16 -10.68 18.20
C ALA A 67 1.54 -11.36 18.27
N GLU A 68 1.72 -12.48 17.58
CA GLU A 68 3.00 -13.19 17.57
C GLU A 68 4.11 -12.41 16.86
N SER A 69 3.82 -11.82 15.70
CA SER A 69 4.78 -10.95 14.99
C SER A 69 5.16 -9.72 15.81
N LEU A 70 4.20 -9.07 16.46
CA LEU A 70 4.45 -7.89 17.30
C LEU A 70 5.26 -8.23 18.56
N ARG A 71 4.97 -9.37 19.20
CA ARG A 71 5.78 -9.87 20.32
C ARG A 71 7.22 -10.12 19.88
N SER A 72 7.41 -10.75 18.71
CA SER A 72 8.73 -10.97 18.11
C SER A 72 9.45 -9.65 17.77
N ALA A 73 8.70 -8.59 17.46
CA ALA A 73 9.20 -7.23 17.25
C ALA A 73 9.38 -6.41 18.55
N GLY A 74 9.25 -7.04 19.72
CA GLY A 74 9.53 -6.43 21.03
C GLY A 74 8.37 -5.61 21.62
N PHE A 75 7.14 -5.78 21.14
CA PHE A 75 5.98 -5.14 21.75
C PHE A 75 5.52 -5.87 23.02
N GLU A 76 5.22 -5.08 24.06
CA GLU A 76 4.47 -5.52 25.22
C GLU A 76 2.97 -5.58 24.87
N LEU A 77 2.39 -6.78 24.88
CA LEU A 77 0.97 -6.97 24.54
C LEU A 77 0.06 -6.77 25.76
N VAL A 78 -0.95 -5.91 25.61
CA VAL A 78 -2.02 -5.76 26.60
C VAL A 78 -2.76 -7.09 26.76
N GLY A 79 -2.92 -7.55 28.00
CA GLY A 79 -3.51 -8.86 28.30
C GLY A 79 -2.60 -10.05 27.97
N GLY A 80 -1.33 -9.82 27.60
CA GLY A 80 -0.32 -10.87 27.38
C GLY A 80 -0.38 -11.55 26.00
N GLY A 81 -1.34 -11.22 25.16
CA GLY A 81 -1.56 -11.83 23.85
C GLY A 81 -2.75 -11.21 23.11
N ALA A 82 -3.15 -11.81 21.98
CA ALA A 82 -4.38 -11.43 21.29
C ALA A 82 -5.61 -11.59 22.20
N GLN A 83 -6.48 -10.57 22.22
CA GLN A 83 -7.76 -10.62 22.92
C GLN A 83 -8.85 -10.96 21.91
N LEU A 84 -9.62 -12.01 22.19
CA LEU A 84 -10.44 -12.69 21.18
C LEU A 84 -11.91 -12.70 21.57
N ASP A 85 -12.78 -12.46 20.59
CA ASP A 85 -14.24 -12.57 20.72
C ASP A 85 -14.85 -11.74 21.85
N LEU A 86 -14.26 -10.56 22.12
CA LEU A 86 -14.66 -9.71 23.24
C LEU A 86 -16.07 -9.13 23.06
N ASP A 87 -16.83 -9.12 24.17
CA ASP A 87 -18.05 -8.33 24.28
C ASP A 87 -17.73 -6.82 24.42
N LYS A 88 -18.78 -5.99 24.50
CA LYS A 88 -18.59 -4.53 24.58
C LYS A 88 -17.83 -4.10 25.83
N ALA A 89 -18.22 -4.63 26.99
CA ALA A 89 -17.64 -4.25 28.27
C ALA A 89 -16.19 -4.75 28.39
N GLU A 90 -15.89 -5.92 27.85
CA GLU A 90 -14.54 -6.47 27.72
C GLU A 90 -13.68 -5.61 26.80
N THR A 91 -14.22 -5.20 25.66
CA THR A 91 -13.50 -4.32 24.71
C THR A 91 -13.17 -2.97 25.35
N GLU A 92 -14.13 -2.33 26.02
CA GLU A 92 -13.91 -1.06 26.75
C GLU A 92 -12.86 -1.22 27.88
N ARG A 93 -12.86 -2.35 28.60
CA ARG A 93 -11.83 -2.65 29.61
C ARG A 93 -10.45 -2.86 28.99
N ALA A 94 -10.38 -3.50 27.83
CA ALA A 94 -9.13 -3.71 27.11
C ALA A 94 -8.53 -2.39 26.61
N ILE A 95 -9.37 -1.50 26.04
CA ILE A 95 -8.96 -0.17 25.59
C ILE A 95 -8.47 0.69 26.76
N ARG A 96 -9.18 0.70 27.89
CA ARG A 96 -8.72 1.41 29.10
C ARG A 96 -7.40 0.85 29.63
N SER A 97 -7.23 -0.48 29.59
CA SER A 97 -5.98 -1.13 30.00
C SER A 97 -4.82 -0.80 29.06
N PHE A 98 -5.12 -0.59 27.78
CA PHE A 98 -4.17 -0.13 26.78
C PHE A 98 -3.73 1.30 27.07
N GLY A 99 -4.66 2.25 27.25
CA GLY A 99 -4.35 3.63 27.64
C GLY A 99 -3.46 3.72 28.88
N ASN A 100 -3.81 2.98 29.94
CA ASN A 100 -3.00 2.91 31.16
C ASN A 100 -1.57 2.39 30.91
N LYS A 101 -1.39 1.44 29.99
CA LYS A 101 -0.07 0.89 29.65
C LYS A 101 0.73 1.79 28.72
N LEU A 102 0.06 2.56 27.87
CA LEU A 102 0.67 3.52 26.94
C LEU A 102 1.33 4.71 27.66
N ALA A 103 0.93 5.02 28.90
CA ALA A 103 1.57 6.07 29.68
C ALA A 103 3.10 5.83 29.77
N GLY A 104 3.87 6.73 29.17
CA GLY A 104 5.33 6.63 29.08
C GLY A 104 5.85 5.57 28.12
N SER A 105 5.07 5.14 27.12
CA SER A 105 5.57 4.37 25.97
C SER A 105 6.06 5.28 24.86
N ASP A 106 7.03 4.80 24.08
CA ASP A 106 7.50 5.49 22.88
C ASP A 106 6.58 5.19 21.68
N VAL A 107 6.07 3.95 21.60
CA VAL A 107 5.24 3.50 20.49
C VAL A 107 4.00 2.77 20.99
N GLY A 108 2.84 3.26 20.59
CA GLY A 108 1.56 2.61 20.79
C GLY A 108 1.06 1.97 19.49
N LEU A 109 0.58 0.73 19.55
CA LEU A 109 -0.05 0.07 18.41
C LEU A 109 -1.40 -0.56 18.78
N PHE A 110 -2.44 -0.21 18.04
CA PHE A 110 -3.74 -0.86 18.10
C PHE A 110 -3.99 -1.65 16.82
N TYR A 111 -4.40 -2.89 16.95
CA TYR A 111 -4.83 -3.74 15.85
C TYR A 111 -6.23 -4.31 16.13
N TYR A 112 -7.10 -4.26 15.12
CA TYR A 112 -8.42 -4.89 15.17
C TYR A 112 -8.72 -5.66 13.89
N ALA A 113 -9.15 -6.92 14.06
CA ALA A 113 -9.80 -7.72 13.03
C ALA A 113 -11.25 -8.06 13.41
N GLY A 114 -12.18 -7.92 12.46
CA GLY A 114 -13.59 -8.23 12.68
C GLY A 114 -14.56 -7.42 11.81
N HIS A 115 -15.81 -7.32 12.23
CA HIS A 115 -16.78 -6.40 11.62
C HIS A 115 -16.51 -4.96 12.06
N GLY A 116 -16.57 -4.04 11.10
CA GLY A 116 -16.61 -2.61 11.36
C GLY A 116 -17.72 -1.95 10.56
N LEU A 117 -18.22 -0.82 11.04
CA LEU A 117 -19.17 -0.01 10.29
C LEU A 117 -18.90 1.48 10.43
N GLN A 118 -19.38 2.23 9.45
CA GLN A 118 -19.36 3.68 9.49
C GLN A 118 -20.79 4.23 9.63
N MET A 119 -20.96 5.20 10.52
CA MET A 119 -22.18 5.99 10.59
C MET A 119 -21.83 7.48 10.67
N ARG A 120 -22.31 8.27 9.70
CA ARG A 120 -22.15 9.75 9.65
C ARG A 120 -20.69 10.24 9.76
N GLY A 121 -19.74 9.49 9.19
CA GLY A 121 -18.31 9.86 9.24
C GLY A 121 -17.54 9.18 10.38
N THR A 122 -18.21 8.61 11.38
CA THR A 122 -17.57 7.94 12.52
C THR A 122 -17.42 6.44 12.25
N ASN A 123 -16.27 5.90 12.62
CA ASN A 123 -15.97 4.46 12.51
C ASN A 123 -16.24 3.75 13.82
N TYR A 124 -16.91 2.61 13.74
CA TYR A 124 -17.24 1.78 14.89
C TYR A 124 -16.73 0.35 14.69
N LEU A 125 -16.17 -0.21 15.77
CA LEU A 125 -15.83 -1.63 15.88
C LEU A 125 -17.03 -2.39 16.44
N LEU A 126 -17.26 -3.62 15.98
CA LEU A 126 -18.34 -4.46 16.46
C LEU A 126 -17.84 -5.44 17.55
N PRO A 127 -18.32 -5.34 18.80
CA PRO A 127 -18.19 -6.40 19.79
C PRO A 127 -19.01 -7.64 19.43
N THR A 128 -18.67 -8.80 19.99
CA THR A 128 -19.38 -10.06 19.69
C THR A 128 -20.84 -10.07 20.18
N SER A 129 -21.13 -9.29 21.24
CA SER A 129 -22.45 -9.13 21.83
C SER A 129 -23.36 -8.11 21.12
N ALA A 130 -22.82 -7.34 20.16
CA ALA A 130 -23.53 -6.19 19.59
C ALA A 130 -24.88 -6.58 18.95
N ASN A 131 -25.96 -5.94 19.39
CA ASN A 131 -27.31 -6.20 18.88
C ASN A 131 -27.98 -4.91 18.39
N LEU A 132 -27.87 -4.63 17.09
CA LEU A 132 -28.49 -3.44 16.50
C LEU A 132 -29.93 -3.72 16.07
N THR A 133 -30.89 -3.04 16.71
CA THR A 133 -32.32 -3.07 16.36
C THR A 133 -32.80 -1.79 15.68
N LYS A 134 -32.15 -0.65 15.95
CA LYS A 134 -32.39 0.66 15.34
C LYS A 134 -31.10 1.46 15.22
N GLU A 135 -31.06 2.48 14.34
CA GLU A 135 -29.85 3.32 14.11
C GLU A 135 -29.29 3.92 15.39
N ALA A 136 -30.17 4.32 16.32
CA ALA A 136 -29.76 4.88 17.60
C ALA A 136 -28.95 3.91 18.48
N ASP A 137 -29.01 2.59 18.24
CA ASP A 137 -28.27 1.60 19.01
C ASP A 137 -26.77 1.62 18.69
N VAL A 138 -26.38 2.13 17.51
CA VAL A 138 -24.97 2.17 17.05
C VAL A 138 -24.05 2.80 18.11
N ARG A 139 -24.45 3.93 18.70
CA ARG A 139 -23.67 4.64 19.72
C ARG A 139 -23.64 3.96 21.10
N TYR A 140 -24.53 3.01 21.35
CA TYR A 140 -24.69 2.35 22.65
C TYR A 140 -24.15 0.93 22.66
N GLU A 141 -24.19 0.24 21.52
CA GLU A 141 -23.83 -1.17 21.34
C GLU A 141 -22.43 -1.37 20.74
N LEU A 142 -21.89 -0.35 20.06
CA LEU A 142 -20.60 -0.45 19.37
C LEU A 142 -19.52 0.37 20.07
N ILE A 143 -18.28 0.19 19.61
CA ILE A 143 -17.11 0.89 20.10
C ILE A 143 -16.68 1.93 19.07
N ASP A 144 -16.69 3.20 19.43
CA ASP A 144 -16.14 4.26 18.60
C ASP A 144 -14.61 4.12 18.51
N VAL A 145 -14.07 4.14 17.29
CA VAL A 145 -12.61 4.06 17.08
C VAL A 145 -11.90 5.30 17.65
N GLU A 146 -12.59 6.45 17.72
CA GLU A 146 -12.04 7.65 18.37
C GLU A 146 -11.69 7.41 19.84
N MET A 147 -12.39 6.51 20.54
CA MET A 147 -12.03 6.15 21.92
C MET A 147 -10.60 5.57 22.01
N VAL A 148 -10.17 4.83 21.00
CA VAL A 148 -8.80 4.30 20.94
C VAL A 148 -7.80 5.42 20.62
N LEU A 149 -8.13 6.28 19.66
CA LEU A 149 -7.30 7.42 19.27
C LEU A 149 -7.11 8.40 20.43
N ASP A 150 -8.15 8.64 21.22
CA ASP A 150 -8.11 9.50 22.42
C ASP A 150 -7.14 8.92 23.48
N GLU A 151 -7.23 7.63 23.79
CA GLU A 151 -6.29 6.97 24.71
C GLU A 151 -4.84 7.03 24.20
N MET A 152 -4.63 6.91 22.89
CA MET A 152 -3.31 7.03 22.26
C MET A 152 -2.78 8.47 22.22
N ALA A 153 -3.65 9.46 22.04
CA ALA A 153 -3.30 10.86 22.05
C ALA A 153 -2.89 11.33 23.47
N LEU A 154 -3.60 10.87 24.50
CA LEU A 154 -3.31 11.17 25.90
C LEU A 154 -1.97 10.60 26.38
N ALA A 155 -1.50 9.52 25.75
CA ALA A 155 -0.24 8.89 26.12
C ALA A 155 1.01 9.66 25.66
N GLU A 156 0.86 10.62 24.74
CA GLU A 156 1.95 11.43 24.16
C GLU A 156 3.12 10.59 23.63
N SER A 157 2.84 9.37 23.16
CA SER A 157 3.85 8.53 22.50
C SER A 157 4.36 9.21 21.22
N ARG A 158 5.65 9.08 20.93
CA ARG A 158 6.25 9.66 19.70
C ARG A 158 5.69 9.06 18.41
N LEU A 159 5.08 7.87 18.50
CA LEU A 159 4.42 7.20 17.39
C LEU A 159 3.21 6.39 17.86
N ASN A 160 2.08 6.63 17.21
CA ASN A 160 0.84 5.86 17.35
C ASN A 160 0.52 5.16 16.03
N ILE A 161 0.21 3.87 16.07
CA ILE A 161 -0.14 3.07 14.90
C ILE A 161 -1.50 2.42 15.14
N VAL A 162 -2.49 2.68 14.28
CA VAL A 162 -3.81 2.06 14.33
C VAL A 162 -4.01 1.25 13.06
N ILE A 163 -4.28 -0.04 13.19
CA ILE A 163 -4.45 -0.97 12.07
C ILE A 163 -5.84 -1.59 12.13
N LEU A 164 -6.64 -1.35 11.09
CA LEU A 164 -8.03 -1.78 11.00
C LEU A 164 -8.19 -2.80 9.86
N ASP A 165 -8.19 -4.08 10.22
CA ASP A 165 -8.51 -5.22 9.34
C ASP A 165 -9.98 -5.60 9.49
N ALA A 166 -10.86 -4.62 9.26
CA ALA A 166 -12.28 -4.79 9.43
C ALA A 166 -13.01 -4.95 8.09
N CYS A 167 -13.85 -5.99 8.01
CA CYS A 167 -14.82 -6.16 6.94
C CYS A 167 -15.90 -5.08 7.05
N ARG A 168 -16.23 -4.47 5.92
CA ARG A 168 -17.10 -3.29 5.82
C ARG A 168 -18.43 -3.60 5.10
N ASN A 169 -18.88 -4.85 5.18
CA ASN A 169 -20.25 -5.23 4.83
C ASN A 169 -21.13 -4.97 6.05
N ASN A 170 -22.10 -4.05 5.96
CA ASN A 170 -23.06 -3.81 7.04
C ASN A 170 -23.83 -5.11 7.34
N PRO A 171 -23.57 -5.80 8.47
CA PRO A 171 -24.21 -7.08 8.76
C PRO A 171 -25.71 -6.92 9.07
N PHE A 172 -26.19 -5.68 9.21
CA PHE A 172 -27.57 -5.32 9.49
C PHE A 172 -28.29 -4.63 8.31
N GLY A 173 -27.66 -4.56 7.12
CA GLY A 173 -28.15 -3.80 5.96
C GLY A 173 -29.56 -4.15 5.45
N GLY A 174 -30.08 -5.33 5.80
CA GLY A 174 -31.45 -5.75 5.47
C GLY A 174 -32.55 -5.27 6.42
N ARG A 175 -32.22 -4.65 7.57
CA ARG A 175 -33.18 -4.30 8.64
C ARG A 175 -33.63 -2.83 8.65
N GLY A 176 -33.50 -2.11 7.53
CA GLY A 176 -33.95 -0.71 7.41
C GLY A 176 -32.90 0.36 7.77
N PHE A 177 -31.64 -0.04 7.98
CA PHE A 177 -30.52 0.84 8.30
C PHE A 177 -29.96 1.54 7.05
N ARG A 178 -30.68 2.54 6.51
CA ARG A 178 -30.27 3.28 5.30
C ARG A 178 -29.10 4.25 5.51
N ALA A 179 -28.75 4.56 6.77
CA ALA A 179 -27.71 5.55 7.13
C ALA A 179 -26.32 4.97 7.38
N VAL A 180 -26.13 3.65 7.20
CA VAL A 180 -24.84 2.97 7.39
C VAL A 180 -24.24 2.71 6.01
N SER A 181 -23.18 3.46 5.70
CA SER A 181 -22.46 3.33 4.43
C SER A 181 -21.60 2.07 4.42
N PRO A 182 -21.46 1.38 3.26
CA PRO A 182 -20.40 0.40 3.08
C PRO A 182 -19.06 1.11 3.23
N GLY A 183 -18.17 0.57 4.04
CA GLY A 183 -16.90 1.23 4.31
C GLY A 183 -16.64 1.53 5.78
N LEU A 184 -15.38 1.79 6.10
CA LEU A 184 -14.99 2.71 7.16
C LEU A 184 -14.70 4.05 6.48
N ALA A 185 -15.08 5.14 7.14
CA ALA A 185 -14.65 6.47 6.79
C ALA A 185 -13.12 6.57 6.85
N GLN A 186 -12.56 7.43 6.01
CA GLN A 186 -11.20 7.88 6.22
C GLN A 186 -11.19 8.83 7.44
N MET A 187 -10.48 8.44 8.49
CA MET A 187 -10.20 9.31 9.63
C MET A 187 -8.97 10.16 9.35
N GLN A 188 -8.96 11.37 9.91
CA GLN A 188 -7.77 12.21 9.92
C GLN A 188 -6.83 11.71 11.02
N ALA A 189 -5.59 11.39 10.66
CA ALA A 189 -4.62 10.93 11.64
C ALA A 189 -4.20 12.10 12.57
N PRO A 190 -4.32 11.95 13.90
CA PRO A 190 -3.72 12.90 14.85
C PRO A 190 -2.21 13.03 14.65
N ALA A 191 -1.57 14.03 15.26
CA ALA A 191 -0.11 14.18 15.18
C ALA A 191 0.62 12.91 15.66
N GLY A 192 1.74 12.57 15.02
CA GLY A 192 2.52 11.37 15.34
C GLY A 192 1.76 10.05 15.13
N THR A 193 0.70 10.02 14.32
CA THR A 193 -0.19 8.86 14.16
C THR A 193 -0.23 8.36 12.73
N ILE A 194 -0.21 7.03 12.58
CA ILE A 194 -0.44 6.31 11.34
C ILE A 194 -1.68 5.46 11.51
N ILE A 195 -2.64 5.58 10.60
CA ILE A 195 -3.84 4.77 10.53
C ILE A 195 -3.82 3.97 9.24
N ALA A 196 -3.67 2.65 9.35
CA ALA A 196 -3.66 1.71 8.24
C ALA A 196 -4.99 0.94 8.17
N TYR A 197 -5.55 0.87 6.98
CA TYR A 197 -6.79 0.17 6.67
C TYR A 197 -6.49 -0.99 5.73
N ALA A 198 -7.13 -2.15 5.96
CA ALA A 198 -6.99 -3.30 5.07
C ALA A 198 -7.50 -3.05 3.64
N THR A 199 -8.31 -2.01 3.42
CA THR A 199 -8.83 -1.61 2.12
C THR A 199 -9.08 -0.09 2.03
N GLN A 200 -9.37 0.40 0.82
CA GLN A 200 -9.62 1.82 0.54
C GLN A 200 -10.86 2.34 1.29
N PRO A 201 -10.94 3.62 1.69
CA PRO A 201 -12.18 4.23 2.19
C PRO A 201 -13.39 3.91 1.29
N GLY A 202 -14.52 3.53 1.87
CA GLY A 202 -15.71 3.12 1.11
C GLY A 202 -15.69 1.72 0.46
N ALA A 203 -14.53 1.08 0.32
CA ALA A 203 -14.41 -0.30 -0.19
C ALA A 203 -14.47 -1.34 0.92
N VAL A 204 -14.68 -2.63 0.59
CA VAL A 204 -14.77 -3.75 1.55
C VAL A 204 -13.48 -4.58 1.54
N ALA A 205 -13.00 -4.98 2.73
CA ALA A 205 -11.88 -5.90 2.87
C ALA A 205 -12.39 -7.35 2.84
N ALA A 206 -11.63 -8.25 2.25
CA ALA A 206 -11.98 -9.67 2.20
C ALA A 206 -11.49 -10.37 3.48
N ASP A 207 -12.34 -11.22 4.05
CA ASP A 207 -11.95 -12.15 5.14
C ASP A 207 -10.94 -13.19 4.65
N GLY A 208 -10.95 -13.51 3.35
CA GLY A 208 -10.07 -14.52 2.74
C GLY A 208 -10.63 -15.94 2.82
N ASN A 209 -9.98 -16.86 2.11
CA ASN A 209 -10.31 -18.29 2.10
C ASN A 209 -9.19 -19.16 2.71
N GLY A 210 -8.09 -18.54 3.15
CA GLY A 210 -6.98 -19.20 3.82
C GLY A 210 -7.09 -19.09 5.33
N ASP A 211 -6.00 -19.41 6.03
CA ASP A 211 -5.95 -19.38 7.51
C ASP A 211 -6.05 -17.96 8.09
N ASN A 212 -5.69 -16.95 7.30
CA ASN A 212 -5.74 -15.52 7.62
C ASN A 212 -6.38 -14.70 6.48
N SER A 213 -6.78 -13.47 6.78
CA SER A 213 -7.16 -12.47 5.80
C SER A 213 -5.99 -12.13 4.85
N PRO A 214 -6.25 -11.72 3.59
CA PRO A 214 -5.17 -11.33 2.69
C PRO A 214 -4.29 -10.21 3.24
N TYR A 215 -4.88 -9.30 4.03
CA TYR A 215 -4.16 -8.20 4.65
C TYR A 215 -3.26 -8.68 5.79
N THR A 216 -3.79 -9.49 6.70
CA THR A 216 -3.04 -10.01 7.83
C THR A 216 -1.97 -11.02 7.41
N GLU A 217 -2.25 -11.84 6.39
CA GLU A 217 -1.28 -12.76 5.80
C GLU A 217 -0.04 -12.02 5.26
N ALA A 218 -0.24 -10.86 4.64
CA ALA A 218 0.86 -10.02 4.17
C ALA A 218 1.54 -9.25 5.31
N LEU A 219 0.75 -8.64 6.19
CA LEU A 219 1.24 -7.78 7.28
C LEU A 219 2.06 -8.56 8.30
N SER A 220 1.57 -9.70 8.79
CA SER A 220 2.26 -10.51 9.81
C SER A 220 3.69 -10.89 9.39
N LYS A 221 3.91 -11.13 8.09
CA LYS A 221 5.23 -11.42 7.53
C LYS A 221 6.08 -10.17 7.37
N ALA A 222 5.50 -9.09 6.86
CA ALA A 222 6.20 -7.82 6.63
C ALA A 222 6.71 -7.19 7.94
N LEU A 223 5.97 -7.33 9.04
CA LEU A 223 6.40 -6.88 10.37
C LEU A 223 7.73 -7.52 10.85
N LEU A 224 8.09 -8.67 10.29
CA LEU A 224 9.29 -9.43 10.64
C LEU A 224 10.44 -9.20 9.65
N VAL A 225 10.32 -8.24 8.73
CA VAL A 225 11.40 -7.89 7.80
C VAL A 225 12.35 -6.87 8.46
N PRO A 226 13.64 -7.20 8.68
CA PRO A 226 14.57 -6.28 9.31
C PRO A 226 14.95 -5.11 8.42
N GLY A 227 15.04 -3.92 9.02
CA GLY A 227 15.58 -2.74 8.35
C GLY A 227 14.61 -2.00 7.42
N GLU A 228 13.36 -2.45 7.30
CA GLU A 228 12.32 -1.73 6.57
C GLU A 228 11.59 -0.72 7.45
N THR A 229 11.34 0.47 6.91
CA THR A 229 10.58 1.49 7.64
C THR A 229 9.11 1.11 7.66
N VAL A 230 8.37 1.63 8.65
CA VAL A 230 6.92 1.43 8.77
C VAL A 230 6.14 1.79 7.50
N PHE A 231 6.55 2.83 6.77
CA PHE A 231 5.90 3.22 5.52
C PHE A 231 6.22 2.26 4.36
N ASP A 232 7.46 1.76 4.29
CA ASP A 232 7.85 0.74 3.31
C ASP A 232 7.06 -0.55 3.55
N ILE A 233 6.97 -1.00 4.82
CA ILE A 233 6.16 -2.16 5.21
C ILE A 233 4.71 -1.99 4.78
N PHE A 234 4.07 -0.86 5.07
CA PHE A 234 2.67 -0.65 4.67
C PHE A 234 2.50 -0.57 3.15
N ASN A 235 3.45 0.02 2.44
CA ASN A 235 3.46 0.03 0.98
C ASN A 235 3.55 -1.40 0.41
N ASP A 236 4.46 -2.21 0.94
CA ASP A 236 4.72 -3.56 0.45
C ASP A 236 3.58 -4.52 0.78
N VAL A 237 2.98 -4.38 1.96
CA VAL A 237 1.69 -5.01 2.29
C VAL A 237 0.61 -4.59 1.29
N GLY A 238 0.51 -3.30 0.96
CA GLY A 238 -0.41 -2.78 -0.05
C GLY A 238 -0.24 -3.44 -1.42
N ILE A 239 1.01 -3.56 -1.88
CA ILE A 239 1.36 -4.23 -3.15
C ILE A 239 0.99 -5.71 -3.10
N ALA A 240 1.35 -6.41 -2.01
CA ALA A 240 1.08 -7.83 -1.84
C ALA A 240 -0.43 -8.13 -1.84
N VAL A 241 -1.21 -7.36 -1.07
CA VAL A 241 -2.67 -7.51 -1.00
C VAL A 241 -3.33 -7.21 -2.33
N LYS A 242 -2.95 -6.11 -2.99
CA LYS A 242 -3.47 -5.76 -4.32
C LYS A 242 -3.22 -6.88 -5.33
N ARG A 243 -2.02 -7.46 -5.33
CA ARG A 243 -1.68 -8.60 -6.20
C ARG A 243 -2.50 -9.84 -5.85
N ASN A 244 -2.56 -10.22 -4.57
CA ASN A 244 -3.17 -11.47 -4.12
C ASN A 244 -4.70 -11.46 -4.25
N THR A 245 -5.32 -10.28 -4.28
CA THR A 245 -6.77 -10.10 -4.45
C THR A 245 -7.17 -9.75 -5.88
N GLY A 246 -6.24 -9.79 -6.85
CA GLY A 246 -6.53 -9.44 -8.24
C GLY A 246 -6.93 -7.97 -8.43
N GLY A 247 -6.51 -7.08 -7.53
CA GLY A 247 -6.80 -5.65 -7.55
C GLY A 247 -8.08 -5.23 -6.83
N VAL A 248 -8.87 -6.17 -6.30
CA VAL A 248 -10.15 -5.89 -5.64
C VAL A 248 -9.96 -5.18 -4.29
N GLN A 249 -8.95 -5.61 -3.53
CA GLN A 249 -8.62 -5.00 -2.24
C GLN A 249 -7.34 -4.19 -2.37
N GLN A 250 -7.37 -2.96 -1.90
CA GLN A 250 -6.20 -2.08 -1.91
C GLN A 250 -6.09 -1.41 -0.54
N PRO A 251 -5.15 -1.83 0.30
CA PRO A 251 -4.90 -1.20 1.59
C PRO A 251 -4.64 0.30 1.46
N TRP A 252 -4.98 1.02 2.52
CA TRP A 252 -4.87 2.47 2.56
C TRP A 252 -4.21 2.93 3.85
N VAL A 253 -3.40 3.98 3.77
CA VAL A 253 -2.74 4.58 4.94
C VAL A 253 -3.09 6.06 4.99
N ALA A 254 -3.54 6.51 6.16
CA ALA A 254 -3.64 7.91 6.52
C ALA A 254 -2.61 8.18 7.61
N ALA A 255 -1.68 9.10 7.40
CA ALA A 255 -0.62 9.39 8.36
C ALA A 255 -0.42 10.89 8.51
N SER A 256 -0.10 11.31 9.72
CA SER A 256 0.55 12.57 9.98
C SER A 256 2.08 12.40 9.96
N PRO A 257 2.87 13.48 9.87
CA PRO A 257 4.31 13.38 10.03
C PRO A 257 4.68 12.70 11.36
N ILE A 258 5.64 11.78 11.29
CA ILE A 258 6.20 11.09 12.46
C ILE A 258 7.63 11.56 12.71
N GLU A 259 8.07 11.52 13.96
CA GLU A 259 9.44 11.87 14.30
C GLU A 259 10.41 10.72 13.96
N GLY A 260 11.40 11.01 13.12
CA GLY A 260 12.43 10.06 12.74
C GLY A 260 11.93 8.92 11.86
N ARG A 261 12.55 7.74 12.00
CA ARG A 261 12.18 6.52 11.28
C ARG A 261 11.85 5.44 12.30
N PHE A 262 10.76 4.71 12.07
CA PHE A 262 10.39 3.57 12.89
C PHE A 262 10.57 2.27 12.10
N TYR A 263 11.13 1.28 12.79
CA TYR A 263 11.37 -0.07 12.30
C TYR A 263 10.80 -1.05 13.33
N PHE A 264 9.97 -1.99 12.89
CA PHE A 264 9.52 -3.08 13.75
C PHE A 264 10.71 -3.94 14.16
N LEU A 265 11.55 -4.31 13.19
CA LEU A 265 12.86 -4.90 13.42
C LEU A 265 13.94 -3.96 12.85
N GLY A 266 14.84 -3.47 13.70
CA GLY A 266 15.91 -2.57 13.29
C GLY A 266 16.85 -3.21 12.25
N PRO A 267 17.61 -2.41 11.48
CA PRO A 267 18.60 -2.92 10.56
C PRO A 267 19.59 -3.81 11.32
N THR A 268 19.77 -5.04 10.88
CA THR A 268 20.77 -5.94 11.46
C THR A 268 22.15 -5.38 11.15
N THR A 269 22.76 -4.67 12.10
CA THR A 269 24.18 -4.32 12.02
C THR A 269 24.96 -5.62 12.13
N VAL A 270 25.29 -6.20 10.98
CA VAL A 270 26.41 -7.14 10.91
C VAL A 270 27.62 -6.32 11.32
N VAL A 271 28.16 -6.58 12.51
CA VAL A 271 29.44 -6.00 12.93
C VAL A 271 30.47 -6.58 11.99
N ALA A 272 30.74 -5.87 10.90
CA ALA A 272 31.80 -6.18 9.97
C ALA A 272 33.11 -6.08 10.73
N GLN A 273 33.71 -7.23 11.06
CA GLN A 273 35.13 -7.29 11.35
C GLN A 273 35.89 -6.68 10.15
N ALA A 274 36.98 -5.96 10.44
CA ALA A 274 37.77 -5.23 9.46
C ALA A 274 38.01 -6.06 8.17
N PRO A 275 37.92 -5.45 6.98
CA PRO A 275 37.91 -6.19 5.73
C PRO A 275 39.25 -6.91 5.54
N VAL A 276 39.20 -8.24 5.58
CA VAL A 276 40.19 -9.07 4.87
C VAL A 276 39.99 -8.77 3.38
N PRO A 277 41.04 -8.46 2.60
CA PRO A 277 40.88 -8.12 1.20
C PRO A 277 40.20 -9.28 0.47
N ALA A 278 39.03 -9.00 -0.13
CA ALA A 278 38.28 -9.97 -0.90
C ALA A 278 39.11 -10.43 -2.13
N PRO A 279 39.07 -11.72 -2.50
CA PRO A 279 39.74 -12.18 -3.71
C PRO A 279 39.05 -11.58 -4.94
N VAL A 280 39.85 -11.13 -5.90
CA VAL A 280 39.42 -10.66 -7.22
C VAL A 280 38.69 -11.81 -7.94
N GLY A 281 37.36 -11.82 -7.94
CA GLY A 281 36.59 -12.88 -8.60
C GLY A 281 35.07 -12.89 -8.40
N ALA A 282 34.52 -12.21 -7.39
CA ALA A 282 33.11 -12.29 -7.00
C ALA A 282 32.10 -12.04 -8.14
N ASP A 283 32.39 -11.08 -9.03
CA ASP A 283 31.50 -10.77 -10.16
C ASP A 283 31.46 -11.88 -11.22
N LYS A 284 32.57 -12.59 -11.44
CA LYS A 284 32.65 -13.69 -12.42
C LYS A 284 32.04 -14.97 -11.87
N GLU A 285 32.16 -15.18 -10.56
CA GLU A 285 31.60 -16.32 -9.87
C GLU A 285 30.06 -16.26 -9.84
N ALA A 286 29.49 -15.10 -9.49
CA ALA A 286 28.04 -14.91 -9.45
C ALA A 286 27.38 -15.11 -10.82
N LEU A 287 28.00 -14.59 -11.89
CA LEU A 287 27.51 -14.77 -13.26
C LEU A 287 27.60 -16.23 -13.73
N PHE A 288 28.67 -16.95 -13.38
CA PHE A 288 28.79 -18.37 -13.71
C PHE A 288 27.73 -19.18 -12.96
N TRP A 289 27.56 -18.93 -11.66
CA TRP A 289 26.58 -19.63 -10.82
C TRP A 289 25.14 -19.40 -11.32
N ASP A 290 24.78 -18.15 -11.65
CA ASP A 290 23.45 -17.82 -12.14
C ASP A 290 23.10 -18.56 -13.44
N SER A 291 24.10 -18.79 -14.29
CA SER A 291 23.92 -19.53 -15.55
C SER A 291 23.72 -21.05 -15.37
N ILE A 292 24.14 -21.64 -14.24
CA ILE A 292 24.09 -23.09 -14.03
C ILE A 292 23.14 -23.54 -12.92
N LYS A 293 22.68 -22.64 -12.04
CA LYS A 293 21.92 -22.99 -10.82
C LYS A 293 20.61 -23.76 -11.06
N THR A 294 20.02 -23.65 -12.26
CA THR A 294 18.80 -24.38 -12.67
C THR A 294 19.08 -25.57 -13.59
N SER A 295 20.35 -25.83 -13.92
CA SER A 295 20.74 -26.91 -14.83
C SER A 295 20.68 -28.27 -14.15
N THR A 296 20.38 -29.31 -14.92
CA THR A 296 20.44 -30.73 -14.51
C THR A 296 21.71 -31.42 -14.99
N ASN A 297 22.61 -30.69 -15.65
CA ASN A 297 23.87 -31.25 -16.16
C ASN A 297 24.95 -31.23 -15.08
N ARG A 298 25.31 -32.41 -14.57
CA ARG A 298 26.35 -32.61 -13.55
C ARG A 298 27.70 -31.99 -13.94
N GLY A 299 28.10 -32.08 -15.21
CA GLY A 299 29.40 -31.59 -15.69
C GLY A 299 29.57 -30.07 -15.55
N LEU A 300 28.48 -29.30 -15.53
CA LEU A 300 28.53 -27.85 -15.33
C LEU A 300 28.84 -27.47 -13.88
N PHE A 301 28.33 -28.24 -12.91
CA PHE A 301 28.64 -28.04 -11.50
C PHE A 301 30.08 -28.50 -11.17
N GLU A 302 30.56 -29.58 -11.79
CA GLU A 302 31.96 -30.00 -11.67
C GLU A 302 32.92 -28.96 -12.29
N ALA A 303 32.55 -28.36 -13.42
CA ALA A 303 33.32 -27.27 -14.04
C ALA A 303 33.36 -26.02 -13.15
N TYR A 304 32.23 -25.67 -12.51
CA TYR A 304 32.19 -24.58 -11.54
C TYR A 304 33.12 -24.84 -10.34
N LEU A 305 33.11 -26.05 -9.78
CA LEU A 305 34.00 -26.42 -8.67
C LEU A 305 35.50 -26.40 -9.05
N LYS A 306 35.82 -26.73 -10.30
CA LYS A 306 37.20 -26.65 -10.81
C LYS A 306 37.68 -25.21 -10.97
N GLN A 307 36.79 -24.32 -11.39
CA GLN A 307 37.10 -22.91 -11.63
C GLN A 307 37.07 -22.07 -10.34
N PHE A 308 36.20 -22.42 -9.39
CA PHE A 308 35.99 -21.73 -8.11
C PHE A 308 36.03 -22.72 -6.93
N PRO A 309 37.19 -23.35 -6.64
CA PRO A 309 37.29 -24.39 -5.60
C PRO A 309 37.07 -23.88 -4.17
N GLN A 310 37.18 -22.56 -3.94
CA GLN A 310 36.83 -21.89 -2.68
C GLN A 310 35.69 -20.88 -2.89
N GLY A 311 34.88 -21.08 -3.93
CA GLY A 311 33.78 -20.20 -4.27
C GLY A 311 32.67 -20.19 -3.22
N THR A 312 31.95 -19.08 -3.15
CA THR A 312 30.77 -18.86 -2.30
C THR A 312 29.70 -19.93 -2.50
N PHE A 313 29.56 -20.48 -3.71
CA PHE A 313 28.57 -21.53 -4.02
C PHE A 313 29.17 -22.94 -4.13
N ALA A 314 30.45 -23.15 -3.77
CA ALA A 314 31.12 -24.45 -3.87
C ALA A 314 30.38 -25.56 -3.10
N ALA A 315 29.95 -25.28 -1.86
CA ALA A 315 29.20 -26.27 -1.07
C ALA A 315 27.85 -26.68 -1.72
N ILE A 316 27.17 -25.75 -2.39
CA ILE A 316 25.90 -26.03 -3.08
C ILE A 316 26.17 -26.80 -4.38
N ALA A 317 27.22 -26.44 -5.11
CA ALA A 317 27.64 -27.16 -6.31
C ALA A 317 28.05 -28.61 -6.00
N GLU A 318 28.78 -28.86 -4.91
CA GLU A 318 29.13 -30.21 -4.44
C GLU A 318 27.88 -31.03 -4.09
N ALA A 319 26.93 -30.42 -3.38
CA ALA A 319 25.65 -31.07 -3.06
C ALA A 319 24.88 -31.45 -4.34
N LYS A 320 24.88 -30.58 -5.36
CA LYS A 320 24.25 -30.87 -6.67
C LYS A 320 24.98 -31.95 -7.46
N VAL A 321 26.31 -31.98 -7.45
CA VAL A 321 27.10 -33.06 -8.07
C VAL A 321 26.80 -34.41 -7.40
N ALA A 322 26.65 -34.42 -6.07
CA ALA A 322 26.30 -35.62 -5.32
C ALA A 322 24.85 -36.09 -5.57
N GLU A 323 23.90 -35.17 -5.70
CA GLU A 323 22.50 -35.45 -6.06
C GLU A 323 22.41 -36.05 -7.47
N LEU A 324 22.98 -35.36 -8.46
CA LEU A 324 23.01 -35.81 -9.86
C LEU A 324 23.88 -37.06 -10.09
N GLY A 325 24.70 -37.42 -9.10
CA GLY A 325 25.48 -38.67 -9.08
C GLY A 325 24.72 -39.89 -8.59
N LYS A 326 23.67 -39.70 -7.79
CA LYS A 326 22.83 -40.80 -7.32
C LYS A 326 21.87 -41.27 -8.42
N ASP A 327 21.59 -40.42 -9.40
CA ASP A 327 20.75 -40.72 -10.55
C ASP A 327 21.52 -41.35 -11.74
N ALA A 328 22.85 -41.48 -11.64
CA ALA A 328 23.71 -41.98 -12.72
C ALA A 328 23.99 -43.50 -12.67
N ALA A 329 23.16 -44.28 -11.97
CA ALA A 329 23.23 -45.74 -11.96
C ALA A 329 22.17 -46.37 -12.89
N ALA A 330 22.15 -46.00 -14.17
CA ALA A 330 21.61 -46.82 -15.26
C ALA A 330 22.16 -46.31 -16.61
N PRO A 331 22.67 -47.20 -17.50
CA PRO A 331 23.26 -46.77 -18.76
C PRO A 331 22.19 -46.43 -19.81
N ALA A 332 22.46 -45.40 -20.61
CA ALA A 332 21.71 -45.08 -21.83
C ALA A 332 21.81 -46.20 -22.88
N PRO A 333 20.87 -46.23 -23.84
CA PRO A 333 21.30 -46.09 -25.22
C PRO A 333 20.51 -45.04 -26.00
N ALA A 334 21.15 -44.53 -27.05
CA ALA A 334 20.69 -43.49 -27.96
C ALA A 334 19.74 -44.01 -29.05
N SER A 335 18.80 -43.17 -29.48
CA SER A 335 18.35 -43.05 -30.88
C SER A 335 17.47 -41.80 -31.10
N ASP A 336 17.74 -41.08 -32.19
CA ASP A 336 17.05 -39.88 -32.70
C ASP A 336 15.55 -40.08 -33.05
N PRO A 337 14.76 -39.00 -33.28
CA PRO A 337 13.31 -38.99 -33.11
C PRO A 337 12.53 -39.36 -34.38
N PRO A 338 11.24 -39.75 -34.22
CA PRO A 338 10.22 -38.93 -34.87
C PRO A 338 8.97 -38.68 -34.02
N ALA A 339 8.33 -37.57 -34.38
CA ALA A 339 7.00 -37.12 -34.01
C ALA A 339 5.99 -38.22 -33.69
N THR A 340 5.22 -38.09 -32.60
CA THR A 340 3.78 -37.77 -32.65
C THR A 340 3.20 -37.56 -31.24
N ALA A 341 2.30 -36.58 -31.15
CA ALA A 341 1.10 -36.57 -30.29
C ALA A 341 1.26 -36.69 -28.76
N LEU A 342 1.26 -35.50 -28.14
CA LEU A 342 0.63 -35.25 -26.84
C LEU A 342 -0.77 -35.87 -26.76
N ALA A 343 -1.04 -36.66 -25.72
CA ALA A 343 -2.39 -36.79 -25.18
C ALA A 343 -2.40 -37.03 -23.66
N ARG A 344 -2.58 -35.90 -22.95
CA ARG A 344 -3.48 -35.70 -21.80
C ARG A 344 -3.15 -36.44 -20.50
N LEU A 345 -2.74 -35.65 -19.48
CA LEU A 345 -3.57 -35.32 -18.31
C LEU A 345 -2.79 -34.43 -17.34
N SER A 346 -2.75 -33.13 -17.63
CA SER A 346 -2.52 -32.06 -16.64
C SER A 346 -3.06 -30.78 -17.27
N ALA A 347 -4.23 -30.29 -16.84
CA ALA A 347 -4.73 -29.00 -17.28
C ALA A 347 -4.13 -27.90 -16.40
N PRO A 348 -3.33 -26.98 -16.96
CA PRO A 348 -3.09 -25.68 -16.34
C PRO A 348 -4.37 -24.85 -16.48
N VAL A 349 -4.72 -24.10 -15.43
CA VAL A 349 -5.60 -22.94 -15.56
C VAL A 349 -4.99 -22.04 -16.64
N ALA A 350 -5.78 -21.75 -17.68
CA ALA A 350 -5.32 -20.96 -18.82
C ALA A 350 -4.80 -19.59 -18.34
N PRO A 351 -3.68 -19.08 -18.89
CA PRO A 351 -3.44 -17.65 -18.85
C PRO A 351 -4.62 -16.96 -19.53
N ALA A 352 -5.01 -15.79 -19.01
CA ALA A 352 -6.03 -14.93 -19.62
C ALA A 352 -5.80 -14.86 -21.14
N PRO A 353 -6.86 -14.94 -21.97
CA PRO A 353 -6.70 -14.97 -23.42
C PRO A 353 -5.87 -13.77 -23.87
N ALA A 354 -4.80 -14.05 -24.62
CA ALA A 354 -4.10 -13.02 -25.37
C ALA A 354 -5.13 -12.27 -26.23
N PRO A 355 -5.06 -10.93 -26.31
CA PRO A 355 -6.07 -10.15 -27.02
C PRO A 355 -6.09 -10.60 -28.48
N THR A 356 -7.23 -11.09 -28.94
CA THR A 356 -7.48 -11.57 -30.31
C THR A 356 -7.64 -10.42 -31.32
N GLY A 357 -7.10 -9.24 -31.01
CA GLY A 357 -7.24 -8.04 -31.82
C GLY A 357 -6.08 -7.87 -32.80
N ARG A 358 -6.39 -7.35 -34.00
CA ARG A 358 -5.36 -6.92 -34.95
C ARG A 358 -4.47 -5.86 -34.28
N PRO A 359 -3.13 -5.95 -34.37
CA PRO A 359 -2.25 -4.95 -33.79
C PRO A 359 -2.49 -3.57 -34.42
N VAL A 360 -2.28 -2.51 -33.64
CA VAL A 360 -2.43 -1.14 -34.13
C VAL A 360 -1.29 -0.79 -35.08
N ASP A 361 -1.63 -0.60 -36.35
CA ASP A 361 -0.76 0.01 -37.36
C ASP A 361 -1.19 1.47 -37.58
N PRO A 362 -0.39 2.46 -37.12
CA PRO A 362 -0.68 3.88 -37.30
C PRO A 362 -0.80 4.32 -38.77
N SER A 363 -0.17 3.61 -39.71
CA SER A 363 -0.22 3.94 -41.14
C SER A 363 -1.55 3.55 -41.80
N ALA A 364 -2.25 2.57 -41.21
CA ALA A 364 -3.48 2.00 -41.71
C ALA A 364 -4.75 2.55 -41.03
N ILE A 365 -4.63 3.55 -40.16
CA ILE A 365 -5.78 4.13 -39.45
C ILE A 365 -6.69 4.88 -40.44
N PRO A 366 -7.99 4.56 -40.49
CA PRO A 366 -8.94 5.19 -41.41
C PRO A 366 -9.20 6.66 -41.03
N TYR A 367 -9.63 7.45 -42.01
CA TYR A 367 -9.98 8.88 -41.90
C TYR A 367 -8.83 9.84 -41.55
N LEU A 368 -7.68 9.36 -41.08
CA LEU A 368 -6.53 10.19 -40.75
C LEU A 368 -5.65 10.53 -41.97
N GLY A 369 -5.24 11.80 -42.07
CA GLY A 369 -4.23 12.24 -43.06
C GLY A 369 -2.79 11.86 -42.66
N ALA A 370 -1.85 12.03 -43.59
CA ALA A 370 -0.44 11.64 -43.39
C ALA A 370 0.20 12.26 -42.13
N LYS A 371 -0.07 13.54 -41.84
CA LYS A 371 0.43 14.24 -40.65
C LYS A 371 -0.09 13.61 -39.34
N ALA A 372 -1.37 13.26 -39.29
CA ALA A 372 -1.99 12.64 -38.11
C ALA A 372 -1.43 11.23 -37.86
N ARG A 373 -1.24 10.44 -38.93
CA ARG A 373 -0.62 9.11 -38.85
C ARG A 373 0.82 9.17 -38.35
N ALA A 374 1.60 10.15 -38.82
CA ALA A 374 2.97 10.37 -38.35
C ALA A 374 3.01 10.72 -36.85
N ALA A 375 2.08 11.55 -36.36
CA ALA A 375 1.98 11.88 -34.94
C ALA A 375 1.60 10.67 -34.05
N LEU A 376 0.89 9.69 -34.62
CA LEU A 376 0.50 8.44 -33.94
C LEU A 376 1.54 7.32 -34.07
N ALA A 377 2.67 7.54 -34.75
CA ALA A 377 3.72 6.52 -34.90
C ALA A 377 4.25 6.00 -33.55
N ASN A 378 4.24 6.86 -32.52
CA ASN A 378 4.68 6.52 -31.17
C ASN A 378 3.58 5.91 -30.29
N TYR A 379 2.36 5.69 -30.80
CA TYR A 379 1.27 5.13 -30.00
C TYR A 379 1.57 3.70 -29.47
N PRO A 380 2.14 2.78 -30.25
CA PRO A 380 2.46 1.42 -29.78
C PRO A 380 3.47 1.39 -28.63
N SER A 381 4.35 2.39 -28.49
CA SER A 381 5.34 2.45 -27.40
C SER A 381 4.81 3.11 -26.12
N LEU A 382 3.57 3.64 -26.14
CA LEU A 382 2.99 4.28 -24.96
C LEU A 382 2.73 3.25 -23.84
N PRO A 383 2.92 3.63 -22.56
CA PRO A 383 2.57 2.80 -21.41
C PRO A 383 1.08 2.45 -21.36
N SER A 384 0.78 1.21 -20.99
CA SER A 384 -0.58 0.73 -20.72
C SER A 384 -1.06 1.06 -19.29
N PRO A 385 -2.38 1.19 -19.05
CA PRO A 385 -3.44 1.15 -20.05
C PRO A 385 -3.40 2.38 -20.99
N LYS A 386 -3.84 2.20 -22.24
CA LYS A 386 -3.92 3.25 -23.26
C LYS A 386 -5.11 3.03 -24.18
N ALA A 387 -5.61 4.10 -24.79
CA ALA A 387 -6.69 4.04 -25.77
C ALA A 387 -6.53 5.14 -26.81
N LEU A 388 -7.04 4.89 -28.02
CA LEU A 388 -7.03 5.80 -29.16
C LEU A 388 -8.44 5.94 -29.72
N ALA A 389 -8.89 7.18 -29.85
CA ALA A 389 -10.15 7.52 -30.48
C ALA A 389 -9.92 8.28 -31.79
N ILE A 390 -10.82 8.09 -32.76
CA ILE A 390 -10.78 8.76 -34.07
C ILE A 390 -12.17 9.29 -34.47
N SER A 391 -12.18 10.27 -35.36
CA SER A 391 -13.36 10.87 -35.98
C SER A 391 -13.36 10.70 -37.50
N GLN A 392 -14.53 10.63 -38.13
CA GLN A 392 -14.67 10.64 -39.59
C GLN A 392 -14.14 11.91 -40.26
N LYS A 393 -14.06 13.03 -39.52
CA LYS A 393 -13.44 14.28 -40.00
C LYS A 393 -11.91 14.25 -39.99
N GLY A 394 -11.29 13.14 -39.57
CA GLY A 394 -9.84 12.99 -39.47
C GLY A 394 -9.22 13.50 -38.17
N GLY A 395 -10.06 13.84 -37.17
CA GLY A 395 -9.61 14.12 -35.80
C GLY A 395 -9.25 12.85 -35.04
N TYR A 396 -8.33 12.96 -34.09
CA TYR A 396 -7.91 11.85 -33.23
C TYR A 396 -7.46 12.36 -31.86
N ALA A 397 -7.52 11.50 -30.84
CA ALA A 397 -6.88 11.73 -29.55
C ALA A 397 -6.55 10.40 -28.88
N TYR A 398 -5.52 10.39 -28.04
CA TYR A 398 -5.16 9.22 -27.25
C TYR A 398 -4.95 9.58 -25.78
N ALA A 399 -5.16 8.61 -24.91
CA ALA A 399 -4.80 8.66 -23.50
C ALA A 399 -3.93 7.44 -23.16
N SER A 400 -2.96 7.63 -22.26
CA SER A 400 -2.05 6.58 -21.81
C SER A 400 -1.66 6.80 -20.35
N ASN A 401 -1.08 5.78 -19.73
CA ASN A 401 -0.65 5.80 -18.33
C ASN A 401 0.67 6.56 -18.08
N LYS A 402 0.92 7.63 -18.85
CA LYS A 402 2.14 8.46 -18.74
C LYS A 402 2.13 9.39 -17.54
N SER A 403 0.95 9.90 -17.19
CA SER A 403 0.79 10.97 -16.21
C SER A 403 -0.39 10.62 -15.30
N ASN A 404 -0.04 10.10 -14.12
CA ASN A 404 -0.89 9.48 -13.09
C ASN A 404 -1.41 8.07 -13.42
N PRO A 405 -1.56 7.18 -12.40
CA PRO A 405 -2.23 5.89 -12.58
C PRO A 405 -3.65 6.06 -13.12
N ARG A 406 -3.90 5.55 -14.32
CA ARG A 406 -5.24 5.55 -14.97
C ARG A 406 -5.76 4.13 -15.07
N THR A 407 -7.07 3.96 -14.94
CA THR A 407 -7.74 2.69 -15.29
C THR A 407 -7.89 2.57 -16.81
N GLU A 408 -8.27 1.39 -17.30
CA GLU A 408 -8.61 1.21 -18.71
C GLU A 408 -9.83 2.06 -19.11
N GLU A 409 -10.81 2.19 -18.22
CA GLU A 409 -11.99 3.02 -18.44
C GLU A 409 -11.65 4.52 -18.46
N ASP A 410 -10.71 4.97 -17.62
CA ASP A 410 -10.20 6.35 -17.65
C ASP A 410 -9.59 6.69 -19.03
N VAL A 411 -8.73 5.81 -19.56
CA VAL A 411 -8.08 6.09 -20.86
C VAL A 411 -9.06 6.02 -22.02
N LYS A 412 -10.04 5.10 -21.99
CA LYS A 412 -11.12 5.04 -23.00
C LYS A 412 -11.95 6.32 -23.00
N ARG A 413 -12.44 6.72 -21.83
CA ARG A 413 -13.29 7.91 -21.67
C ARG A 413 -12.53 9.18 -22.09
N ASN A 414 -11.30 9.36 -21.61
CA ASN A 414 -10.51 10.54 -21.91
C ASN A 414 -10.13 10.62 -23.39
N ALA A 415 -9.78 9.50 -24.03
CA ALA A 415 -9.50 9.48 -25.47
C ALA A 415 -10.73 9.91 -26.28
N LEU A 416 -11.92 9.41 -25.93
CA LEU A 416 -13.18 9.80 -26.58
C LEU A 416 -13.52 11.27 -26.35
N GLN A 417 -13.47 11.76 -25.10
CA GLN A 417 -13.82 13.15 -24.77
C GLN A 417 -12.86 14.11 -25.47
N TYR A 418 -11.56 13.85 -25.39
CA TYR A 418 -10.57 14.70 -26.02
C TYR A 418 -10.73 14.71 -27.56
N CYS A 419 -10.96 13.54 -28.17
CA CYS A 419 -11.20 13.47 -29.61
C CYS A 419 -12.45 14.27 -30.02
N GLN A 420 -13.55 14.12 -29.28
CA GLN A 420 -14.81 14.81 -29.60
C GLN A 420 -14.69 16.32 -29.46
N HIS A 421 -13.98 16.77 -28.42
CA HIS A 421 -13.70 18.18 -28.21
C HIS A 421 -12.85 18.76 -29.35
N MET A 422 -11.73 18.13 -29.70
CA MET A 422 -10.84 18.65 -30.76
C MET A 422 -11.39 18.54 -32.17
N ALA A 423 -12.19 17.50 -32.45
CA ALA A 423 -12.72 17.25 -33.79
C ALA A 423 -14.03 17.98 -34.08
N GLU A 424 -14.68 18.55 -33.06
CA GLU A 424 -16.07 19.05 -33.12
C GLU A 424 -16.99 18.09 -33.89
N ALA A 425 -16.84 16.81 -33.59
CA ALA A 425 -17.50 15.71 -34.28
C ALA A 425 -17.49 14.46 -33.40
N PRO A 426 -18.48 13.57 -33.56
CA PRO A 426 -18.49 12.32 -32.81
C PRO A 426 -17.23 11.49 -33.09
N CYS A 427 -16.72 10.84 -32.05
CA CYS A 427 -15.58 9.93 -32.13
C CYS A 427 -15.96 8.51 -31.71
N THR A 428 -15.13 7.55 -32.11
CA THR A 428 -15.21 6.15 -31.68
C THR A 428 -13.86 5.66 -31.19
N LEU A 429 -13.83 4.62 -30.35
CA LEU A 429 -12.59 3.96 -29.96
C LEU A 429 -12.06 3.14 -31.14
N TYR A 430 -10.87 3.49 -31.62
CA TYR A 430 -10.16 2.71 -32.62
C TYR A 430 -9.33 1.59 -31.98
N ALA A 431 -8.67 1.89 -30.86
CA ALA A 431 -7.82 0.93 -30.17
C ALA A 431 -7.90 1.05 -28.64
N VAL A 432 -7.73 -0.09 -27.97
CA VAL A 432 -7.55 -0.21 -26.52
C VAL A 432 -6.33 -1.11 -26.30
N GLY A 433 -5.35 -0.61 -25.56
CA GLY A 433 -4.02 -1.21 -25.48
C GLY A 433 -3.33 -1.20 -26.84
N ASP A 434 -2.81 -2.35 -27.25
CA ASP A 434 -2.14 -2.55 -28.54
C ASP A 434 -3.05 -3.18 -29.61
N SER A 435 -4.34 -3.32 -29.30
CA SER A 435 -5.32 -3.99 -30.15
C SER A 435 -6.33 -3.03 -30.75
N VAL A 436 -6.58 -3.15 -32.06
CA VAL A 436 -7.69 -2.48 -32.74
C VAL A 436 -9.01 -3.08 -32.27
N VAL A 437 -9.91 -2.22 -31.78
CA VAL A 437 -11.25 -2.59 -31.30
C VAL A 437 -12.37 -2.10 -32.23
N ALA A 438 -12.05 -1.20 -33.16
CA ALA A 438 -12.99 -0.77 -34.19
C ALA A 438 -13.21 -1.89 -35.20
N ASP A 439 -14.47 -2.30 -35.33
CA ASP A 439 -14.90 -3.31 -36.30
C ASP A 439 -14.95 -2.69 -37.70
N ALA A 440 -13.97 -3.04 -38.54
CA ALA A 440 -13.85 -2.51 -39.90
C ALA A 440 -15.04 -2.89 -40.79
N ASP A 441 -15.72 -4.01 -40.49
CA ASP A 441 -16.83 -4.53 -41.29
C ASP A 441 -18.17 -3.89 -40.91
N LYS A 442 -18.26 -3.24 -39.75
CA LYS A 442 -19.49 -2.58 -39.24
C LYS A 442 -19.53 -1.07 -39.47
N GLY A 443 -18.49 -0.49 -40.04
CA GLY A 443 -18.40 0.95 -40.31
C GLY A 443 -18.26 1.82 -39.04
N PHE A 444 -18.11 3.13 -39.23
CA PHE A 444 -17.90 4.07 -38.12
C PHE A 444 -19.15 4.19 -37.24
N LYS A 445 -19.06 3.73 -35.99
CA LYS A 445 -20.13 3.88 -34.99
C LYS A 445 -19.70 4.90 -33.92
N PRO A 446 -20.30 6.10 -33.87
CA PRO A 446 -20.07 7.05 -32.79
C PRO A 446 -20.28 6.43 -31.42
N MET A 447 -19.33 6.62 -30.51
CA MET A 447 -19.50 6.26 -29.09
C MET A 447 -19.86 7.52 -28.32
N PRO A 448 -21.07 7.60 -27.73
CA PRO A 448 -21.46 8.79 -26.99
C PRO A 448 -20.59 8.91 -25.72
N VAL A 449 -19.99 10.08 -25.52
CA VAL A 449 -19.40 10.46 -24.25
C VAL A 449 -19.77 11.90 -23.98
N GLU A 450 -20.22 12.19 -22.77
CA GLU A 450 -20.75 13.50 -22.44
C GLU A 450 -19.63 14.43 -21.96
N ILE A 451 -19.69 15.69 -22.41
CA ILE A 451 -18.90 16.81 -21.90
C ILE A 451 -19.92 17.87 -21.53
N ALA A 452 -20.22 18.01 -20.24
CA ALA A 452 -21.15 19.02 -19.77
C ALA A 452 -20.53 20.41 -19.94
N GLY A 453 -21.10 21.22 -20.82
CA GLY A 453 -20.62 22.57 -21.12
C GLY A 453 -21.29 23.68 -20.30
N SER A 454 -22.45 23.41 -19.70
CA SER A 454 -23.19 24.35 -18.85
C SER A 454 -24.06 23.60 -17.82
N GLY A 455 -24.59 24.33 -16.84
CA GLY A 455 -25.46 23.80 -15.78
C GLY A 455 -24.76 23.73 -14.43
N ARG A 456 -25.37 23.03 -13.46
CA ARG A 456 -24.79 22.89 -12.12
C ARG A 456 -23.60 21.95 -12.12
N PHE A 457 -22.57 22.31 -11.35
CA PHE A 457 -21.38 21.50 -11.15
C PHE A 457 -21.74 20.14 -10.52
N ASP A 458 -21.40 19.08 -11.25
CA ASP A 458 -21.54 17.70 -10.81
C ASP A 458 -20.15 17.02 -10.86
N PRO A 459 -19.57 16.64 -9.71
CA PRO A 459 -18.29 15.95 -9.64
C PRO A 459 -18.19 14.74 -10.57
N ALA A 460 -19.28 13.99 -10.76
CA ALA A 460 -19.30 12.77 -11.56
C ALA A 460 -19.21 13.03 -13.08
N ARG A 461 -19.51 14.26 -13.52
CA ARG A 461 -19.57 14.65 -14.94
C ARG A 461 -18.37 15.50 -15.38
N VAL A 462 -17.43 15.77 -14.49
CA VAL A 462 -16.22 16.53 -14.81
C VAL A 462 -15.39 15.79 -15.88
N PRO A 463 -15.12 16.42 -17.04
CA PRO A 463 -14.46 15.79 -18.17
C PRO A 463 -12.95 15.72 -18.00
N PHE A 464 -12.28 14.87 -18.79
CA PHE A 464 -10.82 14.75 -18.93
C PHE A 464 -10.04 14.27 -17.69
N VAL A 465 -10.66 14.26 -16.51
CA VAL A 465 -10.04 13.81 -15.26
C VAL A 465 -10.29 12.31 -14.99
N THR A 466 -9.48 11.72 -14.10
CA THR A 466 -9.67 10.32 -13.69
C THR A 466 -10.92 10.14 -12.82
N GLU A 467 -11.43 8.92 -12.75
CA GLU A 467 -12.52 8.53 -11.85
C GLU A 467 -12.21 8.92 -10.39
N ARG A 468 -11.01 8.60 -9.90
CA ARG A 468 -10.53 9.03 -8.58
C ARG A 468 -10.57 10.54 -8.39
N THR A 469 -10.27 11.32 -9.42
CA THR A 469 -10.32 12.78 -9.34
C THR A 469 -11.77 13.27 -9.19
N ARG A 470 -12.71 12.65 -9.90
CA ARG A 470 -14.15 12.93 -9.73
C ARG A 470 -14.63 12.62 -8.32
N GLU A 471 -14.28 11.44 -7.81
CA GLU A 471 -14.75 10.95 -6.51
C GLU A 471 -14.14 11.68 -5.30
N VAL A 472 -12.92 12.21 -5.46
CA VAL A 472 -12.18 12.84 -4.36
C VAL A 472 -12.07 14.34 -4.55
N ALA A 473 -11.33 14.78 -5.57
CA ALA A 473 -10.99 16.19 -5.73
C ALA A 473 -12.19 17.05 -6.11
N MET A 474 -13.03 16.57 -7.04
CA MET A 474 -14.21 17.32 -7.49
C MET A 474 -15.30 17.34 -6.42
N VAL A 475 -15.45 16.25 -5.65
CA VAL A 475 -16.31 16.22 -4.45
C VAL A 475 -15.82 17.21 -3.39
N ASN A 476 -14.51 17.29 -3.15
CA ASN A 476 -13.93 18.25 -2.22
C ASN A 476 -14.16 19.70 -2.68
N TYR A 477 -13.95 19.99 -3.97
CA TYR A 477 -14.28 21.30 -4.55
C TYR A 477 -15.76 21.67 -4.34
N GLN A 478 -16.67 20.72 -4.59
CA GLN A 478 -18.11 20.95 -4.39
C GLN A 478 -18.44 21.29 -2.92
N ARG A 479 -17.75 20.68 -1.95
CA ARG A 479 -17.98 20.91 -0.51
C ARG A 479 -17.34 22.18 0.05
N ASN A 480 -16.33 22.71 -0.61
CA ASN A 480 -15.65 23.92 -0.14
C ASN A 480 -16.57 25.15 -0.27
N ASN A 481 -16.49 26.02 0.74
CA ASN A 481 -17.24 27.27 0.83
C ASN A 481 -16.42 28.45 0.26
N GLY A 482 -17.07 29.61 0.13
CA GLY A 482 -16.46 30.82 -0.45
C GLY A 482 -16.35 30.74 -1.97
N GLN A 483 -15.82 31.81 -2.58
CA GLN A 483 -15.65 31.85 -4.03
C GLN A 483 -14.59 30.85 -4.46
N LYS A 484 -14.92 30.03 -5.45
CA LYS A 484 -14.11 28.88 -5.84
C LYS A 484 -14.16 28.69 -7.35
N ALA A 485 -13.10 28.15 -7.92
CA ALA A 485 -13.07 27.83 -9.34
C ALA A 485 -12.26 26.55 -9.61
N VAL A 486 -12.56 25.90 -10.73
CA VAL A 486 -11.85 24.72 -11.22
C VAL A 486 -11.46 24.92 -12.68
N ALA A 487 -10.20 24.64 -12.98
CA ALA A 487 -9.66 24.65 -14.33
C ALA A 487 -9.08 23.28 -14.66
N LEU A 488 -9.20 22.88 -15.92
CA LEU A 488 -8.84 21.56 -16.42
C LEU A 488 -8.01 21.69 -17.69
N THR A 489 -7.24 20.65 -18.00
CA THR A 489 -6.57 20.48 -19.30
C THR A 489 -7.16 19.26 -20.00
N LEU A 490 -7.08 19.23 -21.34
CA LEU A 490 -7.55 18.08 -22.13
C LEU A 490 -6.75 16.79 -21.85
N LEU A 491 -5.55 16.92 -21.29
CA LEU A 491 -4.69 15.80 -20.90
C LEU A 491 -4.96 15.28 -19.47
N GLY A 492 -5.87 15.90 -18.74
CA GLY A 492 -6.32 15.45 -17.42
C GLY A 492 -5.55 16.02 -16.22
N ARG A 493 -4.68 17.03 -16.44
CA ARG A 493 -4.24 17.92 -15.36
C ARG A 493 -5.39 18.86 -14.98
N TRP A 494 -5.46 19.23 -13.71
CA TRP A 494 -6.52 20.09 -13.17
C TRP A 494 -5.97 20.94 -12.01
N ALA A 495 -6.68 22.00 -11.68
CA ALA A 495 -6.45 22.82 -10.51
C ALA A 495 -7.78 23.29 -9.92
N THR A 496 -7.80 23.46 -8.60
CA THR A 496 -8.93 24.06 -7.87
C THR A 496 -8.42 25.14 -6.92
N VAL A 497 -9.24 26.17 -6.72
CA VAL A 497 -9.08 27.20 -5.68
C VAL A 497 -10.41 27.37 -4.96
N TRP A 498 -10.37 27.86 -3.73
CA TRP A 498 -11.54 28.14 -2.90
C TRP A 498 -11.20 29.26 -1.90
N ASP A 499 -12.23 29.75 -1.20
CA ASP A 499 -12.10 30.84 -0.22
C ASP A 499 -11.46 32.11 -0.80
N LYS A 500 -11.87 32.46 -2.03
CA LYS A 500 -11.41 33.64 -2.76
C LYS A 500 -12.28 34.87 -2.47
N ALA A 501 -11.74 36.05 -2.73
CA ALA A 501 -12.41 37.30 -2.38
C ALA A 501 -13.60 37.62 -3.31
N SER A 502 -13.55 37.12 -4.56
CA SER A 502 -14.58 37.31 -5.58
C SER A 502 -14.53 36.18 -6.62
N ASP A 503 -15.55 36.10 -7.46
CA ASP A 503 -15.57 35.16 -8.59
C ASP A 503 -14.44 35.44 -9.58
N GLU A 504 -14.08 36.72 -9.78
CA GLU A 504 -12.98 37.15 -10.63
C GLU A 504 -11.62 36.72 -10.06
N ASP A 505 -11.39 36.91 -8.75
CA ASP A 505 -10.20 36.42 -8.05
C ASP A 505 -10.09 34.89 -8.11
N ALA A 506 -11.22 34.18 -8.03
CA ALA A 506 -11.24 32.73 -8.19
C ALA A 506 -10.85 32.28 -9.61
N ARG A 507 -11.36 32.97 -10.64
CA ARG A 507 -11.01 32.71 -12.05
C ARG A 507 -9.50 32.90 -12.28
N ASP A 508 -8.97 34.06 -11.92
CA ASP A 508 -7.56 34.38 -12.15
C ASP A 508 -6.63 33.41 -11.40
N ALA A 509 -6.93 33.16 -10.12
CA ALA A 509 -6.10 32.29 -9.29
C ALA A 509 -6.10 30.83 -9.77
N VAL A 510 -7.23 30.30 -10.28
CA VAL A 510 -7.26 28.91 -10.77
C VAL A 510 -6.53 28.77 -12.09
N MET A 511 -6.61 29.78 -12.97
CA MET A 511 -5.91 29.77 -14.25
C MET A 511 -4.40 29.89 -14.07
N GLU A 512 -3.95 30.76 -13.16
CA GLU A 512 -2.54 30.84 -12.77
C GLU A 512 -2.07 29.49 -12.21
N LYS A 513 -2.80 28.92 -11.25
CA LYS A 513 -2.45 27.63 -10.62
C LYS A 513 -2.42 26.47 -11.63
N CYS A 514 -3.31 26.47 -12.62
CA CYS A 514 -3.36 25.42 -13.64
C CYS A 514 -2.18 25.49 -14.63
N THR A 515 -1.70 26.70 -14.93
CA THR A 515 -0.62 26.96 -15.90
C THR A 515 0.78 26.83 -15.29
N GLN A 516 0.93 26.98 -13.97
CA GLN A 516 2.20 26.83 -13.24
C GLN A 516 2.91 25.46 -13.43
N GLY A 517 2.20 24.42 -13.91
CA GLY A 517 2.69 23.04 -13.99
C GLY A 517 2.99 22.48 -15.40
N GLY A 518 2.86 23.25 -16.48
CA GLY A 518 3.21 22.77 -17.83
C GLY A 518 2.66 23.60 -18.99
N LYS A 519 3.04 23.21 -20.21
CA LYS A 519 2.73 23.95 -21.46
C LYS A 519 1.31 23.75 -22.00
N ASP A 520 0.52 22.89 -21.35
CA ASP A 520 -0.83 22.55 -21.81
C ASP A 520 -1.79 23.71 -21.52
N GLU A 521 -2.66 23.98 -22.48
CA GLU A 521 -3.73 24.96 -22.36
C GLU A 521 -4.71 24.55 -21.25
N CYS A 522 -4.96 25.48 -20.34
CA CYS A 522 -5.92 25.33 -19.27
C CYS A 522 -7.23 25.98 -19.66
N LEU A 523 -8.33 25.30 -19.40
CA LEU A 523 -9.69 25.72 -19.67
C LEU A 523 -10.41 25.91 -18.34
N LEU A 524 -11.10 27.04 -18.17
CA LEU A 524 -11.98 27.22 -17.02
C LEU A 524 -13.19 26.30 -17.18
N TYR A 525 -13.47 25.48 -16.16
CA TYR A 525 -14.58 24.53 -16.23
C TYR A 525 -15.78 24.98 -15.41
N ALA A 526 -15.56 25.40 -14.17
CA ALA A 526 -16.64 25.88 -13.31
C ALA A 526 -16.17 26.99 -12.36
N VAL A 527 -17.10 27.89 -12.05
CA VAL A 527 -16.99 28.92 -11.03
C VAL A 527 -18.13 28.71 -10.05
N ASN A 528 -17.80 28.65 -8.77
CA ASN A 528 -18.69 28.24 -7.70
C ASN A 528 -19.34 26.87 -7.97
N ASP A 529 -20.66 26.81 -8.11
CA ASP A 529 -21.39 25.58 -8.40
C ASP A 529 -21.98 25.58 -9.83
N GLU A 530 -21.47 26.43 -10.72
CA GLU A 530 -21.92 26.59 -12.10
C GLU A 530 -20.80 26.28 -13.11
N ILE A 531 -21.12 25.46 -14.11
CA ILE A 531 -20.25 25.10 -15.22
C ILE A 531 -20.26 26.25 -16.22
N VAL A 532 -19.08 26.76 -16.58
CA VAL A 532 -18.84 27.88 -17.52
C VAL A 532 -18.03 27.44 -18.74
N PHE A 533 -17.87 26.13 -18.94
CA PHE A 533 -16.96 25.52 -19.91
C PHE A 533 -17.27 25.89 -21.38
N ASP A 534 -18.54 26.07 -21.74
CA ASP A 534 -18.94 26.50 -23.09
C ASP A 534 -18.98 28.04 -23.26
N GLU A 535 -18.94 28.83 -22.17
CA GLU A 535 -18.97 30.30 -22.25
C GLU A 535 -17.62 30.89 -22.72
N GLU A 536 -16.53 30.12 -22.54
CA GLU A 536 -15.18 30.46 -23.02
C GLU A 536 -14.85 29.83 -24.39
N ARG A 537 -15.81 29.16 -25.05
CA ARG A 537 -15.59 28.36 -26.27
C ARG A 537 -15.77 29.13 -27.58
#